data_AF-A0A2N3E4Q3-F1
#
_entry.id   AF-A0A2N3E4Q3-F1
#
_cell.length_a   1.000
_cell.length_b   1.000
_cell.length_c   1.000
_cell.angle_alpha   90.00
_cell.angle_beta   90.00
_cell.angle_gamma   90.00
#
_symmetry.space_group_name_H-M   'P 1'
#
loop_
_entity.id
_entity.type
_entity.pdbx_description
1 polymer ?
#
loop_
_entity_poly.entity_id
_entity_poly.type
_entity_poly.pdbx_seq_one_letter_code
_entity_poly.pdbx_strand_id
1 'polypeptide(L)'
;MGLVVLPQALRHVIPGIVNTFIGLFKDTTLVLIVGIFDLLGQVRAQLSDPSWTVPQGALTAYIFAALVYWVFCFGMSQYSNFMERRLNTARER
;
A
#
# COMPACT_ATOMS: atom_id res chain seq x y z
N MET A 1 -20.50 -10.97 27.35
CA MET A 1 -20.73 -10.55 25.94
C MET A 1 -19.43 -10.20 25.18
N GLY A 2 -18.39 -9.62 25.81
CA GLY A 2 -17.17 -9.18 25.08
C GLY A 2 -16.26 -10.29 24.53
N LEU A 3 -16.16 -11.45 25.19
CA LEU A 3 -15.20 -12.51 24.81
C LEU A 3 -15.60 -13.31 23.57
N VAL A 4 -16.87 -13.24 23.14
CA VAL A 4 -17.40 -14.00 21.99
C VAL A 4 -17.56 -13.11 20.77
N VAL A 5 -18.13 -11.91 20.93
CA VAL A 5 -18.43 -10.99 19.83
C VAL A 5 -17.19 -10.24 19.34
N LEU A 6 -16.30 -9.81 20.24
CA LEU A 6 -15.10 -9.04 19.88
C LEU A 6 -14.14 -9.80 18.94
N PRO A 7 -13.74 -11.06 19.22
CA PRO A 7 -12.84 -11.79 18.31
C PRO A 7 -13.51 -12.13 16.97
N GLN A 8 -14.84 -12.34 16.94
CA GLN A 8 -15.59 -12.58 15.70
C GLN A 8 -15.72 -11.32 14.84
N ALA A 9 -16.00 -10.17 15.47
CA ALA A 9 -16.09 -8.89 14.79
C ALA A 9 -14.74 -8.45 14.21
N LEU A 10 -13.66 -8.52 15.00
CA LEU A 10 -12.31 -8.21 14.52
C LEU A 10 -11.93 -9.05 13.29
N ARG A 11 -12.28 -10.34 13.31
CA ARG A 11 -11.99 -11.26 12.21
C ARG A 11 -12.70 -10.91 10.90
N HIS A 12 -13.91 -10.38 10.96
CA HIS A 12 -14.63 -9.93 9.76
C HIS A 12 -14.16 -8.57 9.25
N VAL A 13 -13.75 -7.67 10.15
CA VAL A 13 -13.41 -6.29 9.80
C VAL A 13 -11.96 -6.15 9.35
N ILE A 14 -11.04 -6.97 9.88
CA ILE A 14 -9.60 -6.94 9.54
C ILE A 14 -9.32 -7.04 8.03
N PRO A 15 -9.89 -7.99 7.25
CA PRO A 15 -9.65 -8.08 5.81
C PRO A 15 -10.13 -6.82 5.07
N GLY A 16 -11.29 -6.29 5.50
CA GLY A 16 -11.83 -5.04 4.97
C GLY A 16 -10.92 -3.85 5.22
N ILE A 17 -10.40 -3.71 6.45
CA ILE A 17 -9.47 -2.63 6.82
C ILE A 17 -8.19 -2.71 5.99
N VAL A 18 -7.60 -3.89 5.80
CA VAL A 18 -6.36 -4.00 5.02
C VAL A 18 -6.60 -3.64 3.55
N ASN A 19 -7.72 -4.05 2.99
CA ASN A 19 -8.09 -3.66 1.62
C ASN A 19 -8.30 -2.15 1.48
N THR A 20 -9.00 -1.53 2.44
CA THR A 20 -9.16 -0.07 2.49
C THR A 20 -7.82 0.64 2.67
N PHE A 21 -6.91 0.10 3.49
CA PHE A 21 -5.58 0.68 3.72
C PHE A 21 -4.70 0.63 2.46
N ILE A 22 -4.78 -0.46 1.67
CA ILE A 22 -4.10 -0.54 0.36
C ILE A 22 -4.66 0.53 -0.59
N GLY A 23 -5.98 0.75 -0.59
CA GLY A 23 -6.63 1.83 -1.34
C GLY A 23 -6.09 3.20 -0.93
N LEU A 24 -6.12 3.51 0.38
CA LEU A 24 -5.62 4.77 0.94
C LEU A 24 -4.13 5.00 0.67
N PHE A 25 -3.31 3.95 0.71
CA PHE A 25 -1.88 4.04 0.38
C PHE A 25 -1.68 4.46 -1.07
N LYS A 26 -2.49 3.96 -2.00
CA LYS A 26 -2.48 4.40 -3.40
C LYS A 26 -3.03 5.81 -3.54
N ASP A 27 -4.12 6.15 -2.85
CA ASP A 27 -4.72 7.48 -2.88
C ASP A 27 -3.81 8.57 -2.26
N THR A 28 -2.81 8.17 -1.46
CA THR A 28 -1.77 9.09 -0.96
C THR A 28 -0.95 9.70 -2.10
N THR A 29 -0.77 9.00 -3.23
CA THR A 29 -0.18 9.60 -4.45
C THR A 29 -1.03 10.72 -5.04
N LEU A 30 -2.33 10.78 -4.73
CA LEU A 30 -3.23 11.86 -5.15
C LEU A 30 -3.03 13.10 -4.26
N VAL A 31 -2.57 12.93 -3.02
CA VAL A 31 -2.20 14.04 -2.10
C VAL A 31 -1.02 14.87 -2.64
N LEU A 32 -0.26 14.32 -3.58
CA LEU A 32 0.77 15.02 -4.36
C LEU A 32 0.19 16.25 -5.10
N ILE A 33 -1.11 16.25 -5.42
CA ILE A 33 -1.83 17.41 -5.99
C ILE A 33 -1.91 18.58 -4.99
N VAL A 34 -1.85 18.32 -3.67
CA VAL A 34 -1.88 19.31 -2.58
C VAL A 34 -0.46 19.80 -2.21
N GLY A 35 0.59 19.33 -2.90
CA GLY A 35 1.96 19.85 -2.73
C GLY A 35 2.77 19.21 -1.59
N ILE A 36 2.27 18.14 -0.97
CA ILE A 36 3.07 17.28 -0.08
C ILE A 36 3.82 16.30 -0.96
N PHE A 37 5.17 16.33 -0.91
CA PHE A 37 6.02 15.42 -1.67
C PHE A 37 5.96 14.02 -1.07
N ASP A 38 5.17 13.14 -1.67
CA ASP A 38 5.26 11.69 -1.47
C ASP A 38 6.40 11.10 -2.33
N LEU A 39 6.51 9.78 -2.36
CA LEU A 39 7.55 9.07 -3.14
C LEU A 39 7.50 9.41 -4.64
N LEU A 40 6.29 9.56 -5.21
CA LEU A 40 6.12 9.92 -6.62
C LEU A 40 6.38 11.42 -6.86
N GLY A 41 6.07 12.26 -5.87
CA GLY A 41 6.35 13.69 -5.89
C GLY A 41 7.84 13.98 -5.87
N GLN A 42 8.61 13.26 -5.04
CA GLN A 42 10.07 13.35 -5.02
C GLN A 42 10.68 12.92 -6.36
N VAL A 43 10.18 11.83 -6.96
CA VAL A 43 10.61 11.41 -8.31
C VAL A 43 10.36 12.50 -9.34
N ARG A 44 9.18 13.14 -9.34
CA ARG A 44 8.88 14.25 -10.27
C ARG A 44 9.76 15.49 -10.04
N ALA A 45 10.05 15.81 -8.78
CA ALA A 45 10.95 16.91 -8.44
C ALA A 45 12.37 16.65 -8.98
N GLN A 46 12.88 15.43 -8.83
CA GLN A 46 14.21 15.05 -9.33
C GLN A 46 14.28 15.06 -10.86
N LEU A 47 13.18 14.74 -11.55
CA LEU A 47 13.10 14.79 -13.01
C LEU A 47 13.01 16.21 -13.58
N SER A 48 12.80 17.21 -12.73
CA SER A 48 12.86 18.63 -13.12
C SER A 48 14.29 19.17 -13.14
N ASP A 49 15.26 18.40 -12.64
CA ASP A 49 16.68 18.74 -12.65
C ASP A 49 17.29 18.47 -14.05
N PRO A 50 17.91 19.47 -14.71
CA PRO A 50 18.50 19.36 -16.05
C PRO A 50 19.41 18.15 -16.26
N SER A 51 20.11 17.73 -15.19
CA SER A 51 21.04 16.60 -15.19
C SER A 51 20.36 15.22 -15.37
N TRP A 52 19.06 15.11 -15.01
CA TRP A 52 18.29 13.87 -15.04
C TRP A 52 17.19 13.84 -16.14
N THR A 53 17.02 14.95 -16.88
CA THR A 53 16.02 15.11 -17.96
C THR A 53 16.26 14.24 -19.21
N VAL A 54 17.20 13.30 -19.17
CA VAL A 54 17.38 12.32 -20.24
C VAL A 54 16.16 11.38 -20.29
N PRO A 55 15.65 11.01 -21.48
CA PRO A 55 14.46 10.15 -21.60
C PRO A 55 14.54 8.84 -20.81
N GLN A 56 15.76 8.31 -20.65
CA GLN A 56 16.02 7.10 -19.88
C GLN A 56 15.87 7.32 -18.35
N GLY A 57 16.22 8.51 -17.84
CA GLY A 57 16.17 8.83 -16.40
C GLY A 57 14.75 8.89 -15.86
N ALA A 58 13.84 9.48 -16.64
CA ALA A 58 12.40 9.50 -16.32
C ALA A 58 11.79 8.09 -16.26
N LEU A 59 12.10 7.24 -17.25
CA LEU A 59 11.59 5.88 -17.29
C LEU A 59 12.11 5.05 -16.10
N THR A 60 13.42 5.09 -15.81
CA THR A 60 14.01 4.36 -14.69
C THR A 60 13.43 4.81 -13.34
N ALA A 61 13.23 6.12 -13.14
CA ALA A 61 12.68 6.63 -11.89
C ALA A 61 11.21 6.21 -11.67
N TYR A 62 10.37 6.25 -12.71
CA TYR A 62 9.00 5.77 -12.62
C TYR A 62 8.88 4.25 -12.46
N ILE A 63 9.73 3.47 -13.14
CA ILE A 63 9.78 2.00 -12.95
C ILE A 63 10.21 1.66 -11.52
N PHE A 64 11.21 2.37 -10.98
CA PHE A 64 11.63 2.18 -9.59
C PHE A 64 10.49 2.51 -8.62
N ALA A 65 9.81 3.65 -8.80
CA ALA A 65 8.65 4.00 -8.00
C ALA A 65 7.55 2.94 -8.10
N ALA A 66 7.24 2.45 -9.31
CA ALA A 66 6.25 1.40 -9.55
C ALA A 66 6.61 0.09 -8.83
N LEU A 67 7.89 -0.31 -8.86
CA LEU A 67 8.38 -1.49 -8.13
C LEU A 67 8.25 -1.31 -6.62
N VAL A 68 8.57 -0.14 -6.09
CA VAL A 68 8.41 0.15 -4.66
C VAL A 68 6.93 0.05 -4.27
N TYR A 69 6.05 0.75 -4.97
CA TYR A 69 4.60 0.66 -4.75
C TYR A 69 4.09 -0.78 -4.84
N TRP A 70 4.57 -1.55 -5.83
CA TRP A 70 4.22 -2.94 -6.00
C TRP A 70 4.67 -3.82 -4.82
N VAL A 71 5.91 -3.69 -4.35
CA VAL A 71 6.43 -4.45 -3.19
C VAL A 71 5.61 -4.16 -1.94
N PHE A 72 5.29 -2.90 -1.66
CA PHE A 72 4.48 -2.53 -0.51
C PHE A 72 3.04 -3.05 -0.61
N CYS A 73 2.38 -2.86 -1.76
CA CYS A 73 1.02 -3.36 -1.97
C CYS A 73 0.96 -4.89 -1.92
N PHE A 74 1.93 -5.57 -2.52
CA PHE A 74 2.03 -7.02 -2.50
C PHE A 74 2.31 -7.55 -1.09
N GLY A 75 3.21 -6.91 -0.33
CA GLY A 75 3.49 -7.25 1.06
C GLY A 75 2.25 -7.11 1.95
N MET A 76 1.49 -6.01 1.81
CA MET A 76 0.23 -5.81 2.53
C MET A 76 -0.84 -6.84 2.12
N SER A 77 -0.97 -7.16 0.82
CA SER A 77 -1.89 -8.18 0.35
C SER A 77 -1.56 -9.56 0.92
N GLN A 78 -0.28 -9.94 0.97
CA GLN A 78 0.15 -11.21 1.54
C GLN A 78 -0.02 -11.25 3.05
N TYR A 79 0.19 -10.14 3.75
CA TYR A 79 -0.11 -10.01 5.18
C TYR A 79 -1.62 -10.20 5.46
N SER A 80 -2.49 -9.60 4.64
CA SER A 80 -3.93 -9.80 4.72
C SER A 80 -4.30 -11.28 4.58
N ASN A 81 -3.79 -11.95 3.54
CA ASN A 81 -4.05 -13.36 3.27
C ASN A 81 -3.52 -14.27 4.40
N PHE A 82 -2.34 -13.97 4.94
CA PHE A 82 -1.78 -14.68 6.07
C PHE A 82 -2.67 -14.54 7.32
N MET A 83 -3.12 -13.32 7.62
CA MET A 83 -3.97 -13.05 8.76
C MET A 83 -5.35 -13.71 8.61
N GLU A 84 -5.93 -13.69 7.41
CA GLU A 84 -7.16 -14.39 7.08
C GLU A 84 -7.02 -15.90 7.28
N ARG A 85 -5.93 -16.51 6.81
CA ARG A 85 -5.65 -17.94 7.02
C ARG A 85 -5.52 -18.29 8.50
N ARG A 86 -4.76 -17.51 9.27
CA ARG A 86 -4.56 -17.73 10.71
C ARG A 86 -5.86 -17.63 11.49
N LEU A 87 -6.70 -16.68 11.11
CA LEU A 87 -8.02 -16.53 11.68
C LEU A 87 -8.91 -17.71 11.27
N ASN A 88 -8.92 -18.12 9.99
CA ASN A 88 -9.68 -19.27 9.48
C ASN A 88 -9.40 -20.61 10.17
N THR A 89 -8.17 -20.88 10.57
CA THR A 89 -7.82 -22.09 11.34
C THR A 89 -8.51 -22.18 12.71
N ALA A 90 -8.93 -21.05 13.31
CA ALA A 90 -9.70 -21.06 14.57
C ALA A 90 -11.18 -21.48 14.39
N ARG A 91 -11.61 -21.89 13.19
CA ARG A 91 -12.97 -22.40 12.91
C ARG A 91 -13.07 -23.93 12.90
N GLU A 92 -11.95 -24.65 12.86
CA GLU A 92 -11.92 -26.12 12.79
C GLU A 92 -11.54 -26.82 14.11
N ARG A 93 -11.43 -26.07 15.21
CA ARG A 93 -11.36 -26.62 16.57
C ARG A 93 -12.50 -26.03 17.40
#